data_AF-A0A1R3XDT5-F1
#
_entry.id   AF-A0A1R3XDT5-F1
#
_cell.length_a   1.000
_cell.length_b   1.000
_cell.length_c   1.000
_cell.angle_alpha   90.00
_cell.angle_beta   90.00
_cell.angle_gamma   90.00
#
_symmetry.space_group_name_H-M   'P 1'
#
loop_
_entity.id
_entity.type
_entity.pdbx_description
1 polymer ?
#
loop_
_entity_poly.entity_id
_entity_poly.type
_entity_poly.pdbx_seq_one_letter_code
_entity_poly.pdbx_strand_id
1 'polypeptide(L)'
;MADIATVAFFPAGKVAFEADDYTSAVDSCTLTPTTPVTPVTLVSGETVHVAGVPVWALALSNLQDLTTAKSLSLQLIAWAGQVKTVKYTPNNGGKSFTVKVVIVPGMIGGAGGALAKSTVTLQCNGQPVIDAAAA
;
A
#
# COMPACT_ATOMS: atom_id res chain seq x y z
N MET A 1 -0.74 -31.19 -3.83
CA MET A 1 -0.56 -29.91 -3.11
C MET A 1 0.70 -29.29 -3.66
N ALA A 2 0.60 -28.13 -4.33
CA ALA A 2 1.80 -27.42 -4.76
C ALA A 2 2.46 -26.86 -3.50
N ASP A 3 3.65 -27.36 -3.18
CA ASP A 3 4.47 -26.86 -2.09
C ASP A 3 4.95 -25.47 -2.51
N ILE A 4 4.41 -24.42 -1.89
CA ILE A 4 4.82 -23.05 -2.15
C ILE A 4 6.06 -22.83 -1.30
N ALA A 5 7.24 -22.92 -1.93
CA ALA A 5 8.49 -22.57 -1.29
C ALA A 5 8.44 -21.11 -0.84
N THR A 6 8.35 -20.88 0.48
CA THR A 6 8.45 -19.55 1.07
C THR A 6 9.86 -19.03 0.82
N VAL A 7 10.01 -18.17 -0.18
CA VAL A 7 11.29 -17.50 -0.44
C VAL A 7 11.53 -16.54 0.72
N ALA A 8 12.52 -16.84 1.57
CA ALA A 8 12.69 -16.27 2.91
C ALA A 8 12.94 -14.75 2.96
N PHE A 9 13.12 -14.08 1.83
CA PHE A 9 13.34 -12.65 1.75
C PHE A 9 12.94 -12.22 0.33
N PHE A 10 11.86 -11.45 0.17
CA PHE A 10 11.57 -10.81 -1.12
C PHE A 10 12.58 -9.66 -1.27
N PRO A 11 13.61 -9.76 -2.13
CA PRO A 11 14.84 -9.00 -1.93
C PRO A 11 14.78 -7.54 -2.39
N ALA A 12 13.73 -7.13 -3.08
CA ALA A 12 13.41 -5.72 -3.34
C ALA A 12 12.06 -5.70 -4.05
N GLY A 13 11.07 -5.05 -3.46
CA GLY A 13 9.84 -4.70 -4.15
C GLY A 13 10.00 -3.38 -4.90
N LYS A 14 9.15 -3.12 -5.91
CA LYS A 14 9.06 -1.80 -6.57
C LYS A 14 7.75 -1.12 -6.19
N VAL A 15 7.82 0.18 -5.92
CA VAL A 15 6.63 1.02 -5.70
C VAL A 15 6.69 2.16 -6.72
N ALA A 16 5.73 2.16 -7.64
CA ALA A 16 5.54 3.25 -8.59
C ALA A 16 4.22 3.97 -8.31
N PHE A 17 4.28 5.30 -8.31
CA PHE A 17 3.09 6.15 -8.36
C PHE A 17 2.97 6.66 -9.79
N GLU A 18 1.90 6.26 -10.49
CA GLU A 18 1.74 6.48 -11.94
C GLU A 18 2.97 6.00 -12.74
N ALA A 19 3.75 6.93 -13.31
CA ALA A 19 4.94 6.64 -14.11
C ALA A 19 6.25 6.81 -13.33
N ASP A 20 6.21 7.37 -12.12
CA ASP A 20 7.40 7.67 -11.32
C ASP A 20 7.69 6.53 -10.33
N ASP A 21 8.93 6.03 -10.37
CA ASP A 21 9.43 4.99 -9.47
C ASP A 21 9.98 5.64 -8.20
N TYR A 22 9.45 5.25 -7.04
CA TYR A 22 9.84 5.77 -5.72
C TYR A 22 10.49 4.70 -4.85
N THR A 23 10.94 3.60 -5.44
CA THR A 23 11.47 2.44 -4.73
C THR A 23 12.65 2.78 -3.83
N SER A 24 13.47 3.77 -4.20
CA SER A 24 14.61 4.22 -3.38
C SER A 24 14.24 5.07 -2.17
N ALA A 25 13.03 5.64 -2.14
CA ALA A 25 12.55 6.48 -1.05
C ALA A 25 11.65 5.72 -0.05
N VAL A 26 11.17 4.54 -0.44
CA VAL A 26 10.23 3.72 0.34
C VAL A 26 10.99 2.60 1.06
N ASP A 27 10.90 2.60 2.38
CA ASP A 27 11.49 1.63 3.31
C ASP A 27 10.57 0.42 3.50
N SER A 28 9.25 0.62 3.51
CA SER A 28 8.28 -0.46 3.56
C SER A 28 6.97 -0.08 2.89
N CYS A 29 6.30 -1.09 2.33
CA CYS A 29 5.01 -0.93 1.69
C CYS A 29 4.15 -2.14 2.03
N THR A 30 3.04 -1.92 2.73
CA THR A 30 2.15 -2.98 3.21
C THR A 30 0.74 -2.68 2.76
N LEU A 31 0.14 -3.62 2.02
CA LEU A 31 -1.24 -3.54 1.57
C LEU A 31 -2.12 -4.40 2.50
N THR A 32 -2.97 -3.76 3.29
CA THR A 32 -3.81 -4.41 4.31
C THR A 32 -5.27 -4.46 3.87
N PRO A 33 -5.87 -5.65 3.70
CA PRO A 33 -7.30 -5.79 3.46
C PRO A 33 -8.10 -5.70 4.77
N THR A 34 -9.20 -4.97 4.75
CA THR A 34 -10.20 -4.93 5.82
C THR A 34 -11.56 -5.28 5.23
N THR A 35 -12.09 -6.44 5.60
CA THR A 35 -13.44 -6.88 5.21
C THR A 35 -14.40 -6.67 6.37
N PRO A 36 -15.36 -5.73 6.29
CA PRO A 36 -16.39 -5.62 7.31
C PRO A 36 -17.31 -6.86 7.22
N VAL A 37 -17.41 -7.61 8.32
CA VAL A 37 -18.30 -8.77 8.43
C VAL A 37 -19.47 -8.38 9.31
N THR A 38 -20.68 -8.41 8.76
CA THR A 38 -21.90 -8.11 9.53
C THR A 38 -22.54 -9.44 9.96
N PRO A 39 -22.64 -9.72 11.27
CA PRO A 39 -23.40 -10.87 11.75
C PRO A 39 -24.90 -10.58 11.65
N VAL A 40 -25.62 -11.45 10.95
CA VAL A 40 -27.08 -11.42 10.87
C VAL A 40 -27.62 -12.62 11.63
N THR A 41 -28.39 -12.37 12.69
CA THR A 41 -29.08 -13.43 13.42
C THR A 41 -30.43 -13.69 12.74
N LEU A 42 -30.62 -14.91 12.26
CA LEU A 42 -31.87 -15.37 11.67
C LEU A 42 -32.91 -15.64 12.75
N VAL A 43 -34.19 -15.68 12.36
CA VAL A 43 -35.31 -16.03 13.26
C VAL A 43 -35.15 -17.45 13.85
N SER A 44 -34.34 -18.30 13.22
CA SER A 44 -33.95 -19.63 13.72
C SER A 44 -32.94 -19.61 14.87
N GLY A 45 -32.36 -18.45 15.22
CA GLY A 45 -31.29 -18.32 16.22
C GLY A 45 -29.88 -18.57 15.67
N GLU A 46 -29.74 -18.96 14.40
CA GLU A 46 -28.44 -19.07 13.75
C GLU A 46 -27.86 -17.69 13.40
N THR A 47 -26.56 -17.52 13.63
CA THR A 47 -25.83 -16.31 13.23
C THR A 47 -25.10 -16.59 11.92
N VAL A 48 -25.48 -15.87 10.87
CA VAL A 48 -24.83 -15.93 9.55
C VAL A 48 -23.93 -14.70 9.40
N HIS A 49 -22.69 -14.91 9.00
CA HIS A 49 -21.74 -13.84 8.72
C HIS A 49 -21.87 -13.42 7.25
N VAL A 50 -22.30 -12.18 7.00
CA VAL A 50 -22.31 -11.60 5.65
C VAL A 50 -21.06 -10.73 5.50
N ALA A 51 -20.16 -11.13 4.59
CA ALA A 51 -18.96 -10.36 4.27
C ALA A 51 -19.31 -9.20 3.33
N GLY A 52 -18.94 -7.98 3.71
CA GLY A 52 -19.01 -6.80 2.86
C GLY A 52 -17.85 -6.71 1.86
N VAL A 53 -17.83 -5.65 1.06
CA VAL A 53 -16.75 -5.41 0.09
C VAL A 53 -15.44 -5.13 0.83
N PRO A 54 -14.32 -5.83 0.50
CA PRO A 54 -13.02 -5.56 1.09
C PRO A 54 -12.56 -4.13 0.76
N VAL A 55 -12.20 -3.38 1.80
CA VAL A 55 -11.50 -2.10 1.69
C VAL A 55 -10.01 -2.36 1.90
N TRP A 56 -9.17 -1.72 1.10
CA TRP A 56 -7.72 -1.88 1.20
C TRP A 56 -7.08 -0.58 1.69
N ALA A 57 -6.04 -0.70 2.50
CA ALA A 57 -5.20 0.41 2.91
C ALA A 57 -3.75 0.10 2.59
N LEU A 58 -3.06 1.05 1.95
CA LEU A 58 -1.65 0.97 1.62
C LEU A 58 -0.85 1.79 2.63
N ALA A 59 -0.19 1.12 3.56
CA ALA A 59 0.75 1.74 4.48
C ALA A 59 2.14 1.80 3.83
N LEU A 60 2.66 3.01 3.64
CA LEU A 60 4.01 3.26 3.14
C LEU A 60 4.85 3.90 4.23
N SER A 61 6.02 3.34 4.49
CA SER A 61 7.09 3.98 5.25
C SER A 61 8.11 4.55 4.27
N ASN A 62 8.38 5.84 4.34
CA ASN A 62 9.35 6.51 3.47
C ASN A 62 10.40 7.26 4.29
N LEU A 63 11.64 7.28 3.80
CA LEU A 63 12.63 8.22 4.30
C LEU A 63 12.31 9.60 3.73
N GLN A 64 12.27 10.60 4.61
CA GLN A 64 11.96 11.96 4.26
C GLN A 64 13.17 12.59 3.60
N ASP A 65 13.15 12.64 2.27
CA ASP A 65 14.01 13.54 1.51
C ASP A 65 13.24 14.86 1.26
N LEU A 66 13.80 15.98 1.68
CA LEU A 66 13.28 17.34 1.45
C LEU A 66 14.20 18.16 0.53
N THR A 67 15.31 17.56 0.08
CA THR A 67 16.31 18.23 -0.77
C THR A 67 16.00 18.05 -2.24
N THR A 68 15.43 16.91 -2.63
CA THR A 68 15.02 16.64 -4.01
C THR A 68 13.62 17.15 -4.26
N ALA A 69 13.42 18.04 -5.24
CA ALA A 69 12.10 18.61 -5.58
C ALA A 69 11.05 17.55 -5.99
N LYS A 70 11.49 16.37 -6.46
CA LYS A 70 10.64 15.23 -6.79
C LYS A 70 10.52 14.20 -5.67
N SER A 71 10.95 14.51 -4.45
CA SER A 71 10.90 13.54 -3.35
C SER A 71 9.46 13.10 -3.07
N LEU A 72 9.33 11.84 -2.66
CA LEU A 72 8.01 11.27 -2.33
C LEU A 72 7.32 12.10 -1.23
N SER A 73 8.07 12.60 -0.25
CA SER A 73 7.53 13.44 0.83
C SER A 73 6.89 14.73 0.33
N LEU A 74 7.53 15.43 -0.62
CA LEU A 74 6.98 16.65 -1.20
C LEU A 74 5.82 16.35 -2.16
N GLN A 75 5.91 15.25 -2.90
CA GLN A 75 4.84 14.82 -3.82
C GLN A 75 3.58 14.37 -3.07
N LEU A 76 3.72 13.69 -1.92
CA LEU A 76 2.58 13.33 -1.07
C LEU A 76 1.82 14.56 -0.55
N ILE A 77 2.52 15.67 -0.31
CA ILE A 77 1.89 16.95 0.05
C ILE A 77 1.24 17.59 -1.18
N ALA A 78 1.94 17.64 -2.30
CA ALA A 78 1.44 18.25 -3.54
C ALA A 78 0.20 17.54 -4.10
N TRP A 79 0.14 16.22 -3.96
CA TRP A 79 -0.97 15.38 -4.42
C TRP A 79 -2.04 15.17 -3.35
N ALA A 80 -1.97 15.85 -2.20
CA ALA A 80 -2.95 15.71 -1.13
C ALA A 80 -4.40 15.84 -1.65
N GLY A 81 -5.22 14.83 -1.37
CA GLY A 81 -6.62 14.76 -1.82
C GLY A 81 -6.82 14.24 -3.25
N GLN A 82 -5.75 13.98 -4.01
CA GLN A 82 -5.84 13.41 -5.35
C GLN A 82 -5.89 11.88 -5.29
N VAL A 83 -6.58 11.28 -6.27
CA VAL A 83 -6.57 9.83 -6.49
C VAL A 83 -5.47 9.50 -7.48
N LYS A 84 -4.50 8.69 -7.06
CA LYS A 84 -3.37 8.25 -7.88
C LYS A 84 -3.34 6.73 -8.01
N THR A 85 -2.89 6.24 -9.16
CA THR A 85 -2.72 4.80 -9.37
C THR A 85 -1.35 4.38 -8.86
N VAL A 86 -1.33 3.48 -7.89
CA VAL A 86 -0.11 2.89 -7.33
C VAL A 86 0.06 1.49 -7.86
N LYS A 87 1.25 1.20 -8.36
CA LYS A 87 1.68 -0.15 -8.72
C LYS A 87 2.70 -0.62 -7.68
N TYR A 88 2.28 -1.58 -6.87
CA TYR A 88 3.13 -2.22 -5.88
C TYR A 88 3.52 -3.62 -6.34
N THR A 89 4.82 -3.87 -6.45
CA THR A 89 5.36 -5.17 -6.82
C THR A 89 6.19 -5.68 -5.64
N PRO A 90 5.70 -6.62 -4.80
CA PRO A 90 6.39 -7.06 -3.59
C PRO A 90 7.68 -7.86 -3.87
N ASN A 91 7.83 -8.43 -5.05
CA ASN A 91 9.03 -9.15 -5.47
C ASN A 91 9.44 -8.75 -6.88
N ASN A 92 10.71 -8.49 -7.13
CA ASN A 92 11.23 -8.26 -8.48
C ASN A 92 10.96 -9.50 -9.35
N GLY A 93 10.12 -9.36 -10.40
CA GLY A 93 9.64 -10.48 -11.23
C GLY A 93 8.41 -11.23 -10.67
N GLY A 94 7.80 -10.73 -9.59
CA GLY A 94 6.55 -11.25 -9.02
C GLY A 94 5.29 -10.56 -9.56
N LYS A 95 4.12 -10.98 -9.06
CA LYS A 95 2.84 -10.35 -9.40
C LYS A 95 2.82 -8.89 -8.96
N SER A 96 2.28 -8.01 -9.79
CA SER A 96 2.11 -6.59 -9.42
C SER A 96 0.67 -6.31 -9.02
N PHE A 97 0.51 -5.54 -7.94
CA PHE A 97 -0.76 -5.08 -7.41
C PHE A 97 -0.96 -3.63 -7.85
N THR A 98 -1.92 -3.40 -8.73
CA THR A 98 -2.28 -2.07 -9.20
C THR A 98 -3.54 -1.62 -8.48
N VAL A 99 -3.48 -0.49 -7.77
CA VAL A 99 -4.60 0.03 -6.98
C VAL A 99 -4.67 1.55 -7.05
N LYS A 100 -5.88 2.11 -7.08
CA LYS A 100 -6.08 3.56 -6.98
C LYS A 100 -6.12 3.92 -5.50
N VAL A 101 -5.26 4.83 -5.05
CA VAL A 101 -5.21 5.28 -3.66
C VAL A 101 -5.50 6.77 -3.58
N VAL A 102 -6.18 7.19 -2.51
CA VAL A 102 -6.31 8.59 -2.16
C VAL A 102 -5.04 9.02 -1.46
N ILE A 103 -4.36 10.02 -2.01
CA ILE A 103 -3.15 10.56 -1.41
C ILE A 103 -3.52 11.41 -0.19
N VAL A 104 -2.98 11.03 0.95
CA VAL A 104 -3.05 11.80 2.19
C VAL A 104 -1.65 12.34 2.46
N PRO A 105 -1.50 13.61 2.87
CA PRO A 105 -0.19 14.13 3.22
C PRO A 105 0.41 13.34 4.38
N GLY A 106 1.65 12.89 4.20
CA GLY A 106 2.42 12.22 5.25
C GLY A 106 2.95 13.20 6.29
N MET A 107 3.38 12.68 7.43
CA MET A 107 4.03 13.50 8.46
C MET A 107 5.40 13.98 7.97
N ILE A 108 5.74 15.24 8.23
CA ILE A 108 7.08 15.79 7.98
C ILE A 108 7.75 16.08 9.33
N GLY A 109 9.01 15.70 9.46
CA GLY A 109 9.79 15.78 10.69
C GLY A 109 10.09 14.40 11.31
N GLY A 110 11.01 14.39 12.27
CA GLY A 110 11.43 13.19 13.00
C GLY A 110 12.14 13.56 14.30
N ALA A 111 12.44 12.56 15.13
CA ALA A 111 13.21 12.78 16.36
C ALA A 111 14.64 13.22 16.02
N GLY A 112 15.16 14.24 16.72
CA GLY A 112 16.54 14.70 16.55
C GLY A 112 17.54 13.56 16.79
N GLY A 113 18.30 13.18 15.77
CA GLY A 113 19.27 12.09 15.80
C GLY A 113 18.81 10.77 15.16
N ALA A 114 17.57 10.68 14.68
CA ALA A 114 17.08 9.54 13.91
C ALA A 114 16.92 9.89 12.42
N LEU A 115 16.96 8.88 11.55
CA LEU A 115 16.54 9.04 10.16
C LEU A 115 15.09 9.54 10.16
N ALA A 116 14.83 10.64 9.45
CA ALA A 116 13.49 11.19 9.34
C ALA A 116 12.63 10.21 8.53
N LYS A 117 11.91 9.33 9.21
CA LYS A 117 10.97 8.37 8.60
C LYS A 117 9.56 8.90 8.77
N SER A 118 8.78 8.84 7.70
CA SER A 118 7.34 9.09 7.73
C SER A 118 6.62 7.80 7.38
N THR A 119 5.53 7.51 8.10
CA THR A 119 4.60 6.45 7.73
C THR A 119 3.28 7.10 7.33
N VAL A 120 2.80 6.79 6.12
CA VAL A 120 1.53 7.27 5.60
C VAL A 120 0.64 6.09 5.26
N THR A 121 -0.63 6.16 5.67
CA THR A 121 -1.65 5.15 5.34
C THR A 121 -2.59 5.72 4.30
N LEU A 122 -2.50 5.23 3.07
CA LEU A 122 -3.31 5.66 1.95
C LEU A 122 -4.51 4.72 1.80
N GLN A 123 -5.72 5.27 1.77
CA GLN A 123 -6.93 4.48 1.57
C GLN A 123 -7.08 4.15 0.08
N CYS A 124 -7.33 2.88 -0.23
CA CYS A 124 -7.52 2.43 -1.60
C CYS A 124 -8.98 2.60 -2.03
N ASN A 125 -9.19 3.21 -3.19
CA ASN A 125 -10.48 3.27 -3.86
C ASN A 125 -10.64 2.05 -4.75
N GLY A 126 -11.47 1.11 -4.32
CA GLY A 126 -11.78 -0.13 -5.03
C GLY A 126 -10.88 -1.29 -4.65
N GLN A 127 -10.82 -2.30 -5.51
CA GLN A 127 -10.05 -3.52 -5.29
C GLN A 127 -8.72 -3.47 -6.05
N PRO A 128 -7.62 -3.98 -5.46
CA PRO A 128 -6.35 -4.10 -6.16
C PRO A 128 -6.49 -5.11 -7.30
N VAL A 129 -6.07 -4.71 -8.50
CA VAL A 129 -5.95 -5.59 -9.66
C VAL A 129 -4.62 -6.32 -9.55
N ILE A 130 -4.67 -7.65 -9.57
CA ILE A 130 -3.48 -8.49 -9.54
C ILE A 130 -3.08 -8.78 -10.99
N ASP A 131 -2.09 -8.05 -11.47
CA ASP A 131 -1.48 -8.35 -12.77
C ASP A 131 -0.53 -9.54 -12.64
N ALA A 132 -0.50 -10.37 -13.69
CA ALA A 132 0.46 -11.45 -13.80
C ALA A 132 1.88 -10.90 -13.71
N ALA A 133 2.80 -11.71 -13.16
CA ALA A 133 4.20 -11.35 -13.07
C ALA A 133 4.71 -10.89 -14.45
N ALA A 134 5.30 -9.69 -14.51
CA ALA A 134 6.01 -9.26 -15.70
C ALA A 134 7.19 -10.22 -15.89
N ALA A 135 7.07 -11.10 -16.89
CA ALA A 135 8.11 -12.03 -17.31
C ALA A 135 9.34 -11.29 -17.83
#